data_AF-A0A3D2S5M0-F1
#
_entry.id   AF-A0A3D2S5M0-F1
#
_cell.length_a   1.000
_cell.length_b   1.000
_cell.length_c   1.000
_cell.angle_alpha   90.00
_cell.angle_beta   90.00
_cell.angle_gamma   90.00
#
_symmetry.space_group_name_H-M   'P 1'
#
loop_
_entity.id
_entity.type
_entity.pdbx_description
1 polymer ?
#
loop_
_entity_poly.entity_id
_entity_poly.type
_entity_poly.pdbx_seq_one_letter_code
_entity_poly.pdbx_strand_id
1 'polypeptide(L)' 'MEKTLVKLDSNRETIIVMMRYGGAVDQIAEELGYSEQELVEYIKSSGIDKQLSRRSWKWKAGKKRIRNVI' A
#
# COMPACT_ATOMS: atom_id res chain seq x y z
N MET A 1 17.95 -2.00 5.27
CA MET A 1 16.75 -1.55 4.54
C MET A 1 16.86 -1.68 3.02
N GLU A 2 18.03 -1.92 2.43
CA GLU A 2 18.18 -2.04 0.96
C GLU A 2 17.51 -3.29 0.35
N LYS A 3 17.54 -4.43 1.04
CA LYS A 3 16.97 -5.70 0.52
C LYS A 3 15.44 -5.70 0.39
N THR A 4 14.74 -4.92 1.21
CA THR A 4 13.27 -4.83 1.17
C THR A 4 12.81 -3.89 0.06
N LEU A 5 13.50 -2.77 -0.17
CA LEU A 5 13.24 -1.84 -1.26
C LEU A 5 13.39 -2.47 -2.65
N VAL A 6 14.44 -3.26 -2.89
CA VAL A 6 14.65 -3.94 -4.19
C VAL A 6 13.54 -4.94 -4.50
N LYS A 7 13.02 -5.64 -3.49
CA LYS A 7 11.89 -6.55 -3.64
C LYS A 7 10.55 -5.82 -3.83
N LEU A 8 10.34 -4.69 -3.15
CA LEU A 8 9.15 -3.86 -3.33
C LEU A 8 9.10 -3.28 -4.75
N ASP A 9 10.24 -2.88 -5.30
CA ASP A 9 10.32 -2.39 -6.68
C ASP A 9 10.01 -3.49 -7.71
N SER A 10 10.47 -4.72 -7.45
CA SER A 10 10.12 -5.90 -8.25
C SER A 10 8.62 -6.22 -8.20
N ASN A 11 7.94 -5.88 -7.09
CA ASN A 11 6.50 -6.09 -6.89
C ASN A 11 5.65 -4.84 -7.20
N ARG A 12 6.25 -3.79 -7.77
CA ARG A 12 5.60 -2.49 -7.97
C ARG A 12 4.31 -2.59 -8.78
N GLU A 13 4.31 -3.34 -9.88
CA GLU A 13 3.12 -3.54 -10.70
C GLU A 13 2.05 -4.32 -9.95
N THR A 14 2.43 -5.37 -9.23
CA THR A 14 1.52 -6.16 -8.39
C THR A 14 0.82 -5.30 -7.34
N ILE A 15 1.57 -4.43 -6.65
CA ILE A 15 1.01 -3.49 -5.66
C ILE A 15 -0.01 -2.55 -6.32
N ILE A 16 0.31 -1.99 -7.49
CA ILE A 16 -0.60 -1.11 -8.23
C ILE A 16 -1.87 -1.86 -8.64
N VAL A 17 -1.75 -3.09 -9.12
CA VAL A 17 -2.88 -3.94 -9.52
C VAL A 17 -3.76 -4.26 -8.31
N MET A 18 -3.19 -4.71 -7.20
CA MET A 18 -3.96 -5.02 -5.98
C MET A 18 -4.68 -3.77 -5.44
N MET A 19 -4.02 -2.62 -5.45
CA MET A 19 -4.65 -1.35 -5.06
C MET A 19 -5.76 -0.91 -6.00
N ARG A 20 -5.61 -1.15 -7.32
CA ARG A 20 -6.65 -0.86 -8.31
C ARG A 20 -7.94 -1.61 -8.00
N TYR A 21 -7.83 -2.86 -7.59
CA TYR A 21 -8.99 -3.69 -7.24
C TYR A 21 -9.57 -3.38 -5.85
N GLY A 22 -9.09 -2.30 -5.20
CA GLY A 22 -9.60 -1.87 -3.90
C GLY A 22 -8.97 -2.61 -2.72
N GLY A 23 -7.84 -3.31 -2.94
CA GLY A 23 -7.07 -3.93 -1.89
C GLY A 23 -6.64 -2.90 -0.83
N ALA A 24 -6.86 -3.24 0.42
CA ALA A 24 -6.40 -2.42 1.53
C ALA A 24 -4.88 -2.63 1.75
N VAL A 25 -4.18 -1.59 2.19
CA VAL A 25 -2.70 -1.64 2.27
C VAL A 25 -2.23 -2.68 3.28
N ASP A 26 -2.98 -2.88 4.35
CA ASP A 26 -2.74 -3.93 5.34
C ASP A 26 -2.83 -5.34 4.72
N GLN A 27 -3.84 -5.60 3.88
CA GLN A 27 -3.98 -6.88 3.20
C GLN A 27 -2.85 -7.13 2.19
N ILE A 28 -2.48 -6.10 1.42
CA ILE A 28 -1.38 -6.20 0.44
C ILE A 28 -0.05 -6.41 1.16
N ALA A 29 0.15 -5.74 2.30
CA ALA A 29 1.35 -5.91 3.11
C ALA A 29 1.43 -7.35 3.66
N GLU A 30 0.33 -7.90 4.19
CA GLU A 30 0.26 -9.28 4.67
C GLU A 30 0.56 -10.30 3.56
N GLU A 31 -0.05 -10.13 2.38
CA GLU A 31 0.13 -11.02 1.22
C GLU A 31 1.57 -11.00 0.69
N LEU A 32 2.22 -9.83 0.74
CA LEU A 32 3.61 -9.66 0.31
C LEU A 32 4.63 -9.91 1.43
N GLY A 33 4.19 -10.17 2.66
CA GLY A 33 5.05 -10.41 3.83
C GLY A 33 5.80 -9.17 4.34
N TYR A 34 5.25 -7.98 4.13
CA TYR A 34 5.79 -6.70 4.62
C TYR A 34 4.96 -6.13 5.77
N SER A 35 5.54 -5.19 6.52
CA SER A 35 4.73 -4.38 7.41
C SER A 35 3.91 -3.35 6.62
N GLU A 36 2.71 -3.02 7.12
CA GLU A 36 1.89 -1.95 6.53
C GLU A 36 2.68 -0.63 6.44
N GLN A 37 3.48 -0.32 7.46
CA GLN A 37 4.26 0.91 7.52
C GLN A 37 5.33 0.98 6.41
N GLU A 38 6.09 -0.09 6.20
CA GLU A 38 7.07 -0.16 5.11
C GLU A 38 6.40 -0.02 3.74
N LEU A 39 5.24 -0.67 3.56
CA LEU A 39 4.51 -0.58 2.30
C LEU A 39 3.96 0.85 2.08
N VAL A 40 3.42 1.49 3.12
CA VAL A 40 2.96 2.90 3.08
C VAL A 40 4.12 3.83 2.74
N GLU A 41 5.28 3.64 3.35
CA GLU A 41 6.47 4.45 3.08
C GLU A 41 6.95 4.26 1.64
N TYR A 42 6.94 3.02 1.14
CA TYR A 42 7.24 2.72 -0.24
C TYR A 42 6.26 3.37 -1.23
N ILE A 43 4.96 3.29 -0.99
CA ILE A 43 3.93 3.90 -1.85
C ILE A 43 4.13 5.42 -1.94
N LYS A 44 4.45 6.07 -0.81
CA LYS A 44 4.69 7.51 -0.74
C LYS A 44 5.99 7.92 -1.43
N SER A 45 7.10 7.24 -1.11
CA SER A 45 8.42 7.52 -1.69
C SER A 45 8.46 7.24 -3.19
N SER A 46 7.80 6.17 -3.65
CA SER A 46 7.73 5.76 -5.06
C SER A 46 6.70 6.54 -5.89
N GLY A 47 5.93 7.43 -5.26
CA GLY A 47 4.91 8.24 -5.94
C GLY A 47 3.69 7.45 -6.45
N ILE A 48 3.51 6.20 -6.01
CA ILE A 48 2.35 5.37 -6.36
C ILE A 48 1.06 6.05 -5.86
N ASP A 49 1.08 6.62 -4.64
CA ASP A 49 -0.04 7.43 -4.12
C ASP A 49 -0.49 8.51 -5.11
N LYS A 50 0.46 9.25 -5.70
CA LYS A 50 0.17 10.30 -6.69
C LYS A 50 -0.40 9.71 -7.98
N GLN A 51 0.09 8.55 -8.41
CA GLN A 51 -0.42 7.85 -9.60
C GLN A 51 -1.86 7.35 -9.38
N LEU A 52 -2.17 6.84 -8.20
CA LEU A 52 -3.51 6.40 -7.81
C LEU A 52 -4.46 7.60 -7.71
N SER A 53 -4.04 8.69 -7.07
CA SER A 53 -4.80 9.93 -6.94
C SER A 53 -5.17 10.52 -8.30
N ARG A 54 -4.24 10.54 -9.27
CA ARG A 54 -4.51 10.94 -10.66
C ARG A 54 -5.56 10.08 -11.36
N ARG A 55 -5.72 8.82 -10.93
CA ARG A 55 -6.72 7.89 -11.45
C ARG A 55 -8.01 7.87 -10.61
N SER A 56 -8.14 8.80 -9.66
CA SER A 56 -9.24 8.85 -8.68
C SER A 56 -9.38 7.58 -7.84
N TRP A 57 -8.30 6.80 -7.70
CA TRP A 57 -8.29 5.58 -6.88
C TRP A 57 -7.95 5.94 -5.45
N LYS A 58 -8.89 5.66 -4.54
CA LYS A 58 -8.71 5.89 -3.12
C LYS A 58 -8.19 4.60 -2.48
N TRP A 59 -6.90 4.57 -2.19
CA TRP A 59 -6.32 3.52 -1.36
C TRP A 59 -6.59 3.84 0.12
N LYS A 60 -6.70 2.79 0.95
CA LYS A 60 -6.94 2.93 2.40
C LYS A 60 -5.72 2.41 3.13
N ALA A 61 -4.92 3.32 3.70
CA ALA A 61 -4.01 2.96 4.78
C ALA A 61 -4.89 2.58 5.98
N GLY A 62 -4.74 1.36 6.47
CA GLY A 62 -5.54 0.78 7.53
C GLY A 62 -5.21 1.42 8.88
N LYS A 63 -5.61 2.69 9.09
CA LYS A 63 -6.07 3.02 10.44
C LYS A 63 -7.37 2.24 10.62
N LYS A 64 -7.29 1.04 11.23
CA LYS A 64 -8.41 0.39 11.92
C LYS A 64 -9.24 1.53 12.51
N ARG A 65 -10.40 1.82 11.92
CA ARG A 65 -11.34 2.77 12.53
C ARG A 65 -11.68 2.12 13.85
N ILE A 66 -11.10 2.59 14.94
CA ILE A 66 -11.64 2.39 16.27
C ILE A 66 -13.01 3.07 16.18
N ARG A 67 -14.04 2.29 15.85
CA ARG A 67 -15.42 2.72 16.04
C ARG A 67 -15.58 2.72 17.55
N ASN A 68 -15.42 3.88 18.18
CA ASN A 68 -16.05 4.11 19.47
C ASN A 68 -17.56 3.95 19.22
N VAL A 69 -18.06 2.75 19.45
CA VAL A 69 -19.48 2.53 19.67
C VAL A 69 -19.69 3.04 21.10
N ILE A 70 -20.27 4.23 21.20
CA ILE A 70 -20.76 4.82 22.45
C ILE A 70 -22.05 4.09 22.82
#